data_AF-A0A4R8M629-F1
#
_entry.id   AF-A0A4R8M629-F1
#
_cell.length_a   1.000
_cell.length_b   1.000
_cell.length_c   1.000
_cell.angle_alpha   90.00
_cell.angle_beta   90.00
_cell.angle_gamma   90.00
#
_symmetry.space_group_name_H-M   'P 1'
#
loop_
_entity.id
_entity.type
_entity.pdbx_description
1 polymer ?
#
loop_
_entity_poly.entity_id
_entity_poly.type
_entity_poly.pdbx_seq_one_letter_code
_entity_poly.pdbx_strand_id
1 'polypeptide(L)' 'MSKNDEIKKLKEKIEELEFQKDFQQDIIADMELITGVDMSKKSLPKTLAKEIERKKKQRIKENGSMDVLLIV' A
#
# COMPACT_ATOMS: atom_id res chain seq x y z
N MET A 1 -34.75 -5.58 -6.24
CA MET A 1 -33.75 -4.52 -6.50
C MET A 1 -33.58 -4.39 -7.99
N SER A 2 -33.42 -3.17 -8.51
CA SER A 2 -33.13 -3.01 -9.93
C SER A 2 -31.67 -3.33 -10.20
N LYS A 3 -31.34 -3.76 -11.43
CA LYS A 3 -29.94 -4.00 -11.83
C LYS A 3 -29.06 -2.77 -11.60
N ASN A 4 -29.63 -1.57 -11.68
CA ASN A 4 -28.91 -0.31 -11.45
C ASN A 4 -28.51 -0.13 -9.98
N ASP A 5 -29.34 -0.57 -9.04
CA ASP A 5 -29.03 -0.48 -7.60
C ASP A 5 -27.90 -1.45 -7.22
N GLU A 6 -27.90 -2.64 -7.81
CA GLU A 6 -26.82 -3.62 -7.63
C GLU A 6 -25.51 -3.12 -8.23
N ILE A 7 -25.54 -2.52 -9.42
CA ILE A 7 -24.36 -1.89 -10.03
C ILE A 7 -23.80 -0.79 -9.13
N LYS A 8 -24.66 0.05 -8.52
CA LYS A 8 -24.23 1.11 -7.61
C LYS A 8 -23.52 0.53 -6.38
N LYS A 9 -24.12 -0.47 -5.72
CA LYS A 9 -23.52 -1.13 -4.55
C LYS A 9 -22.19 -1.82 -4.87
N LEU A 10 -22.08 -2.44 -6.04
CA LEU A 10 -20.83 -3.07 -6.48
C LEU A 10 -19.72 -2.04 -6.67
N LYS A 11 -20.02 -0.86 -7.23
CA LYS A 11 -19.05 0.23 -7.37
C LYS A 11 -18.58 0.77 -6.03
N GLU A 12 -19.50 1.03 -5.11
CA GLU A 12 -19.17 1.50 -3.75
C GLU A 12 -18.28 0.47 -3.02
N LYS A 13 -18.60 -0.82 -3.15
CA LYS A 13 -17.79 -1.89 -2.56
C LYS A 13 -16.40 -2.00 -3.21
N ILE A 14 -16.28 -1.78 -4.52
CA ILE A 14 -14.98 -1.78 -5.20
C ILE A 14 -14.11 -0.63 -4.67
N GLU A 15 -14.68 0.58 -4.54
CA GLU A 15 -13.97 1.75 -4.00
C GLU A 15 -13.49 1.52 -2.57
N GLU A 16 -14.34 0.94 -1.71
CA GLU A 16 -13.97 0.57 -0.34
C GLU A 16 -12.82 -0.45 -0.31
N LEU A 17 -12.89 -1.48 -1.17
CA LEU A 17 -11.85 -2.51 -1.26
C LEU A 17 -10.52 -1.94 -1.80
N GLU A 18 -10.56 -1.01 -2.75
CA GLU A 18 -9.38 -0.32 -3.26
C GLU A 18 -8.71 0.51 -2.17
N PHE A 19 -9.49 1.24 -1.36
CA PHE A 19 -8.98 1.97 -0.21
C PHE A 19 -8.33 1.03 0.83
N GLN A 20 -9.02 -0.04 1.22
CA GLN A 20 -8.49 -1.01 2.19
C GLN A 20 -7.19 -1.64 1.68
N LYS A 21 -7.13 -1.99 0.40
CA LYS A 21 -5.94 -2.55 -0.24
C LYS A 21 -4.77 -1.56 -0.14
N ASP A 22 -4.98 -0.30 -0.51
CA ASP A 22 -3.91 0.72 -0.49
C ASP A 22 -3.37 0.93 0.94
N PHE A 23 -4.27 1.02 1.92
CA PHE A 23 -3.91 1.15 3.33
C PHE A 23 -3.13 -0.07 3.85
N GLN A 24 -3.54 -1.29 3.50
CA GLN A 24 -2.81 -2.51 3.86
C GLN A 24 -1.41 -2.53 3.26
N GLN A 25 -1.23 -2.06 2.03
CA GLN A 25 0.08 -2.00 1.39
C GLN A 25 1.02 -1.00 2.08
N ASP A 26 0.51 0.12 2.59
CA ASP A 26 1.29 1.07 3.38
C ASP A 26 1.77 0.42 4.68
N ILE A 27 0.87 -0.23 5.43
CA ILE A 27 1.23 -0.93 6.67
C ILE A 27 2.28 -2.01 6.40
N ILE A 28 2.13 -2.80 5.33
CA ILE A 28 3.09 -3.84 4.98
C ILE A 28 4.44 -3.21 4.64
N ALA A 29 4.48 -2.14 3.83
CA ALA A 29 5.72 -1.46 3.48
C ALA A 29 6.47 -0.97 4.72
N ASP A 30 5.76 -0.36 5.67
CA ASP A 30 6.34 0.15 6.92
C ASP A 30 6.80 -1.00 7.83
N MET A 31 6.01 -2.06 7.96
CA MET A 31 6.37 -3.25 8.73
C MET A 31 7.64 -3.91 8.16
N GLU A 32 7.71 -4.11 6.85
CA GLU A 32 8.91 -4.68 6.21
C GLU A 32 10.13 -3.78 6.35
N LEU A 33 9.92 -2.46 6.34
CA LEU A 33 11.01 -1.50 6.54
C LEU A 33 11.57 -1.56 7.97
N ILE A 34 10.69 -1.62 8.97
CA ILE A 34 11.08 -1.70 10.39
C ILE A 34 11.75 -3.04 10.72
N THR A 35 11.18 -4.14 10.21
CA THR A 35 11.64 -5.50 10.55
C THR A 35 12.78 -5.99 9.65
N GLY A 36 12.96 -5.40 8.47
CA GLY A 36 13.93 -5.84 7.46
C GLY A 36 13.54 -7.13 6.73
N VAL A 37 12.31 -7.63 6.90
CA VAL A 37 11.85 -8.89 6.30
C VAL A 37 10.95 -8.63 5.10
N ASP A 38 11.35 -9.08 3.91
CA ASP A 38 10.56 -8.97 2.67
C ASP A 38 9.50 -10.11 2.54
N MET A 39 8.42 -10.03 3.32
CA MET A 39 7.34 -11.04 3.31
C MET A 39 6.46 -10.97 2.06
N SER A 40 6.21 -9.76 1.56
CA SER A 40 5.38 -9.48 0.38
C SER A 40 5.85 -10.23 -0.86
N LYS A 41 7.18 -10.33 -1.07
CA LYS A 41 7.77 -11.05 -2.21
C LYS A 41 7.53 -12.56 -2.19
N LYS A 42 7.31 -13.14 -1.01
CA LYS A 42 7.08 -14.60 -0.84
C LYS A 42 5.60 -14.95 -0.85
N SER A 43 4.76 -14.10 -0.27
CA SER A 43 3.37 -14.42 0.03
C SER A 43 2.36 -13.81 -0.94
N LEU A 44 2.74 -12.77 -1.69
CA LEU A 44 1.82 -12.05 -2.56
C LEU A 44 2.13 -12.27 -4.05
N PRO A 45 1.12 -12.13 -4.93
CA PRO A 45 1.32 -12.07 -6.37
C PRO A 45 2.35 -11.01 -6.76
N LYS A 46 3.10 -11.28 -7.84
CA LYS A 46 4.20 -10.41 -8.32
C LYS A 46 3.78 -8.95 -8.53
N THR A 47 2.53 -8.69 -8.89
CA THR A 47 1.99 -7.34 -9.07
C THR A 47 1.92 -6.59 -7.75
N LEU A 48 1.29 -7.19 -6.73
CA LEU A 48 1.14 -6.58 -5.40
C LEU A 48 2.49 -6.43 -4.68
N ALA A 49 3.38 -7.41 -4.80
CA ALA A 49 4.72 -7.32 -4.23
C ALA A 49 5.52 -6.13 -4.82
N LYS A 50 5.38 -5.87 -6.14
CA LYS A 50 6.01 -4.71 -6.79
C LYS A 50 5.41 -3.38 -6.35
N GLU A 51 4.10 -3.32 -6.11
CA GLU A 51 3.42 -2.13 -5.59
C GLU A 51 3.95 -1.77 -4.19
N ILE A 52 4.04 -2.74 -3.28
CA ILE A 52 4.59 -2.56 -1.93
C ILE A 52 6.07 -2.15 -1.97
N GLU A 53 6.89 -2.76 -2.84
CA GLU A 53 8.30 -2.39 -2.97
C GLU A 53 8.47 -0.91 -3.41
N ARG A 54 7.58 -0.41 -4.28
CA ARG A 54 7.57 1.01 -4.68
C ARG A 54 7.23 1.92 -3.50
N LYS A 55 6.19 1.60 -2.73
CA LYS A 55 5.81 2.35 -1.52
C LYS A 55 6.96 2.39 -0.50
N LYS A 56 7.63 1.26 -0.26
CA LYS A 56 8.79 1.20 0.64
C LYS A 56 9.95 2.08 0.18
N LYS A 57 10.28 2.09 -1.12
CA LYS A 57 11.31 2.99 -1.68
C LYS A 57 10.94 4.46 -1.51
N GLN A 58 9.66 4.80 -1.67
CA GLN A 58 9.18 6.15 -1.45
C GLN A 58 9.34 6.58 0.02
N ARG A 59 8.95 5.72 0.97
CA ARG A 59 9.13 5.96 2.41
C ARG A 59 10.60 6.20 2.81
N ILE A 60 11.53 5.42 2.27
CA ILE A 60 12.97 5.62 2.50
C ILE A 60 13.43 6.99 1.99
N LYS A 61 12.94 7.40 0.80
CA LYS A 61 13.26 8.71 0.24
C LYS A 61 12.68 9.87 1.07
N GLU A 62 11.47 9.70 1.59
CA GLU A 62 10.82 10.66 2.49
C GLU A 62 11.58 10.77 3.83
N ASN A 63 11.92 9.65 4.47
CA ASN A 63 12.66 9.64 5.74
C ASN A 63 14.09 10.19 5.58
N GLY A 64 14.80 9.80 4.52
CA GLY A 64 16.14 10.34 4.23
C GLY A 64 16.11 11.85 3.93
N SER A 65 15.00 12.39 3.43
CA SER A 65 14.81 13.83 3.26
C SER A 65 14.55 14.56 4.58
N MET A 66 13.94 13.90 5.58
CA MET A 66 13.73 14.49 6.91
C MET A 66 15.05 14.56 7.70
N ASP A 67 15.91 13.55 7.60
CA ASP A 67 17.23 13.55 8.24
C ASP A 67 18.11 14.71 7.74
N VAL A 68 18.05 15.04 6.44
CA VAL A 68 18.79 16.18 5.85
C VAL A 68 18.24 17.52 6.34
N LEU A 69 16.92 17.64 6.54
CA LEU A 69 16.30 18.89 7.00
C LEU A 69 16.56 19.16 8.49
N LEU A 70 16.84 18.13 9.29
CA LEU A 70 17.15 18.26 10.72
C LEU A 70 18.61 18.66 11.00
N ILE A 71 19.49 18.55 10.00
CA ILE A 71 20.94 18.81 10.11
C ILE A 71 21.30 20.25 9.70
N VAL A 72 20.35 21.07 9.24
CA VAL A 72 20.58 22.47 8.79
C VAL A 72 20.07 23.51 9.78
#